data_AF-A0AAW5WXP6-F1
#
_entry.id   AF-A0AAW5WXP6-F1
#
_cell.length_a   1.000
_cell.length_b   1.000
_cell.length_c   1.000
_cell.angle_alpha   90.00
_cell.angle_beta   90.00
_cell.angle_gamma   90.00
#
_symmetry.space_group_name_H-M   'P 1'
#
loop_
_entity.id
_entity.type
_entity.pdbx_description
1 polymer ?
#
loop_
_entity_poly.entity_id
_entity_poly.type
_entity_poly.pdbx_seq_one_letter_code
_entity_poly.pdbx_strand_id
1 'polypeptide(L)'
;MITLKFMSIELLEDNQDEWVYKIYTDFQKGKIAINKKDYTGRLTSFKKASQLVDIEQDTVEYEIYYRIAKLMETSPGIKEYYWLHTTKKVGPLKD
;
A
#
# COMPACT_ATOMS: atom_id res chain seq x y z
N MET A 1 -11.48 8.37 -12.23
CA MET A 1 -10.83 8.20 -10.92
C MET A 1 -10.79 6.70 -10.62
N ILE A 2 -9.65 6.03 -10.88
CA ILE A 2 -9.51 4.63 -10.46
C ILE A 2 -9.43 4.61 -8.95
N THR A 3 -10.25 3.74 -8.36
CA THR A 3 -10.19 3.45 -6.93
C THR A 3 -9.53 2.10 -6.78
N LEU A 4 -8.37 2.09 -6.14
CA LEU A 4 -7.71 0.87 -5.67
C LEU A 4 -8.75 0.08 -4.86
N LYS A 5 -9.06 -1.18 -5.23
CA LYS A 5 -10.12 -1.95 -4.58
C LYS A 5 -9.57 -2.86 -3.49
N PHE A 6 -8.32 -3.26 -3.63
CA PHE A 6 -7.62 -4.11 -2.68
C PHE A 6 -6.15 -3.73 -2.61
N MET A 7 -5.63 -3.69 -1.39
CA MET A 7 -4.21 -3.61 -1.11
C MET A 7 -3.90 -4.52 0.08
N SER A 8 -2.82 -5.29 0.00
CA SER A 8 -2.22 -5.93 1.17
C SER A 8 -0.73 -5.65 1.23
N ILE A 9 -0.21 -5.64 2.44
CA ILE A 9 1.23 -5.55 2.71
C ILE A 9 1.66 -6.68 3.64
N GLU A 10 2.90 -7.10 3.46
CA GLU A 10 3.56 -8.15 4.23
C GLU A 10 4.99 -7.67 4.52
N LEU A 11 5.37 -7.61 5.80
CA LEU A 11 6.70 -7.23 6.24
C LEU A 11 7.69 -8.33 5.86
N LEU A 12 8.61 -8.01 4.96
CA LEU A 12 9.68 -8.92 4.56
C LEU A 12 10.90 -8.78 5.47
N GLU A 13 11.30 -7.55 5.74
CA GLU A 13 12.51 -7.25 6.50
C GLU A 13 12.26 -6.08 7.44
N ASP A 14 12.72 -6.24 8.68
CA ASP A 14 12.72 -5.21 9.71
C ASP A 14 14.18 -4.97 10.11
N ASN A 15 14.83 -4.02 9.42
CA ASN A 15 16.24 -3.73 9.64
C ASN A 15 16.41 -2.47 10.50
N GLN A 16 17.64 -2.01 10.73
CA GLN A 16 17.85 -0.90 11.68
C GLN A 16 17.19 0.41 11.23
N ASP A 17 17.19 0.71 9.93
CA ASP A 17 16.78 2.01 9.39
C ASP A 17 15.44 1.95 8.66
N GLU A 18 15.01 0.78 8.20
CA GLU A 18 13.87 0.61 7.30
C GLU A 18 13.00 -0.61 7.62
N TRP A 19 11.71 -0.47 7.29
CA TRP A 19 10.81 -1.61 7.10
C TRP A 19 10.63 -1.87 5.61
N VAL A 20 10.92 -3.09 5.17
CA VAL A 20 10.73 -3.49 3.77
C VAL A 20 9.46 -4.33 3.67
N TYR A 21 8.48 -3.82 2.94
CA TYR A 21 7.21 -4.47 2.71
C TYR A 21 7.10 -4.98 1.28
N LYS A 22 6.54 -6.17 1.13
CA LYS A 22 5.93 -6.62 -0.11
C LYS A 22 4.51 -6.08 -0.17
N ILE A 23 4.17 -5.46 -1.29
CA ILE A 23 2.83 -4.92 -1.52
C ILE A 23 2.16 -5.75 -2.61
N TYR A 24 0.89 -6.04 -2.40
CA TYR A 24 0.01 -6.60 -3.42
C TYR A 24 -1.22 -5.71 -3.59
N THR A 25 -1.59 -5.44 -4.84
CA THR A 25 -2.76 -4.65 -5.22
C THR A 25 -3.51 -5.37 -6.34
N ASP A 26 -4.71 -4.90 -6.68
CA ASP A 26 -5.45 -5.39 -7.85
C ASP A 26 -4.67 -5.31 -9.16
N PHE A 27 -3.72 -4.38 -9.26
CA PHE A 27 -3.03 -4.04 -10.51
C PHE A 27 -1.60 -4.57 -10.58
N GLN A 28 -0.94 -4.74 -9.42
CA GLN A 28 0.48 -5.13 -9.38
C GLN A 28 0.93 -5.66 -8.01
N LYS A 29 2.02 -6.43 -8.06
CA LYS A 29 2.84 -6.75 -6.88
C LYS A 29 4.10 -5.91 -6.92
N GLY A 30 4.55 -5.42 -5.78
CA GLY A 30 5.77 -4.62 -5.67
C GLY A 30 6.40 -4.72 -4.29
N LYS A 31 7.38 -3.85 -4.04
CA LYS A 31 7.99 -3.67 -2.73
C LYS A 31 8.09 -2.18 -2.42
N ILE A 32 8.00 -1.85 -1.14
CA ILE A 32 8.29 -0.53 -0.58
C ILE A 32 9.25 -0.70 0.58
N ALA A 33 10.23 0.19 0.68
CA ALA A 33 11.01 0.38 1.90
C ALA A 33 10.53 1.66 2.58
N ILE A 34 10.22 1.61 3.87
CA ILE A 34 9.82 2.77 4.69
C ILE A 34 10.93 3.07 5.69
N ASN A 35 11.46 4.28 5.65
CA ASN A 35 12.42 4.78 6.62
C ASN A 35 11.75 4.99 7.98
N LYS A 36 12.35 4.47 9.05
CA LYS A 36 11.77 4.51 10.40
C LYS A 36 11.84 5.87 11.08
N LYS A 37 12.76 6.74 10.65
CA LYS A 37 13.02 8.04 11.29
C LYS A 37 12.02 9.09 10.81
N ASP A 38 11.70 9.08 9.54
CA ASP A 38 10.86 10.10 8.90
C ASP A 38 9.61 9.54 8.21
N TYR A 39 9.39 8.22 8.27
CA TYR A 39 8.25 7.52 7.66
C TYR A 39 8.13 7.73 6.15
N THR A 40 9.22 8.13 5.48
CA THR A 40 9.28 8.26 4.03
C THR A 40 9.54 6.93 3.34
N GLY A 41 9.04 6.78 2.12
CA GLY A 41 8.95 5.49 1.44
C GLY A 41 9.54 5.52 0.04
N ARG A 42 10.30 4.49 -0.31
CA ARG A 42 10.86 4.32 -1.67
C ARG A 42 10.28 3.08 -2.35
N LEU A 43 9.70 3.30 -3.52
CA LEU A 43 9.08 2.26 -4.36
C LEU A 43 10.09 1.72 -5.38
N THR A 44 10.18 0.40 -5.52
CA THR A 44 11.18 -0.24 -6.40
C THR A 44 10.60 -0.97 -7.61
N SER A 45 9.28 -1.21 -7.71
CA SER A 45 8.75 -2.14 -8.74
C SER A 45 7.34 -1.85 -9.28
N PHE A 46 6.89 -0.60 -9.35
CA PHE A 46 5.51 -0.27 -9.74
C PHE A 46 5.30 0.26 -11.18
N LYS A 47 6.28 0.01 -12.05
CA LYS A 47 6.27 0.39 -13.47
C LYS A 47 5.23 -0.33 -14.33
N LYS A 48 4.63 -1.43 -13.87
CA LYS A 48 3.71 -2.28 -14.66
C LYS A 48 2.23 -1.91 -14.51
N ALA A 49 1.77 -1.41 -13.35
CA ALA A 49 0.37 -1.00 -13.23
C ALA A 49 0.05 0.25 -14.03
N SER A 50 0.96 1.23 -14.09
CA SER A 50 0.77 2.47 -14.84
C SER A 50 0.42 2.21 -16.31
N GLN A 51 1.14 1.28 -16.93
CA GLN A 51 0.92 0.85 -18.32
C GLN A 51 -0.39 0.08 -18.52
N LEU A 52 -0.85 -0.68 -17.52
CA LEU A 52 -2.08 -1.49 -17.63
C LEU A 52 -3.36 -0.67 -17.45
N VAL A 53 -3.29 0.47 -16.76
CA VAL A 53 -4.47 1.27 -16.42
C VAL A 53 -4.50 2.65 -17.09
N ASP A 54 -3.52 2.94 -17.94
CA ASP A 54 -3.35 4.22 -18.66
C ASP A 54 -3.45 5.44 -17.72
N ILE A 55 -2.72 5.36 -16.60
CA ILE A 55 -2.59 6.44 -15.60
C ILE A 55 -1.10 6.67 -15.36
N GLU A 56 -0.75 7.93 -15.12
CA GLU A 56 0.59 8.31 -14.70
C GLU A 56 1.03 7.48 -13.48
N GLN A 57 2.18 6.82 -13.63
CA GLN A 57 2.77 5.94 -12.63
C GLN A 57 2.85 6.61 -11.26
N ASP A 58 3.24 7.88 -11.26
CA ASP A 58 3.40 8.73 -10.08
C ASP A 58 2.10 8.83 -9.25
N THR A 59 0.93 8.82 -9.90
CA THR A 59 -0.37 8.92 -9.18
C THR A 59 -0.71 7.64 -8.42
N VAL A 60 -0.48 6.46 -9.02
CA VAL A 60 -0.75 5.17 -8.37
C VAL A 60 0.28 4.91 -7.27
N GLU A 61 1.54 5.24 -7.54
CA GLU A 61 2.64 5.13 -6.58
C GLU A 61 2.41 6.04 -5.37
N TYR A 62 1.95 7.27 -5.58
CA TYR A 62 1.65 8.22 -4.51
C TYR A 62 0.52 7.73 -3.58
N GLU A 63 -0.58 7.21 -4.12
CA GLU A 63 -1.71 6.74 -3.32
C GLU A 63 -1.34 5.53 -2.44
N ILE A 64 -0.57 4.58 -2.99
CA ILE A 64 -0.06 3.42 -2.25
C ILE A 64 0.90 3.88 -1.15
N TYR A 65 1.84 4.77 -1.50
CA TYR A 65 2.79 5.33 -0.55
C TYR A 65 2.08 6.02 0.63
N TYR A 66 1.18 6.94 0.34
CA TYR A 66 0.49 7.74 1.36
C TYR A 66 -0.28 6.86 2.35
N ARG A 67 -0.92 5.79 1.86
CA ARG A 67 -1.64 4.83 2.71
C ARG A 67 -0.72 4.05 3.64
N ILE A 68 0.42 3.60 3.14
CA ILE A 68 1.38 2.83 3.93
C ILE A 68 2.10 3.72 4.94
N ALA A 69 2.52 4.92 4.55
CA ALA A 69 3.14 5.89 5.45
C ALA A 69 2.20 6.22 6.63
N LYS A 70 0.93 6.55 6.34
CA LYS A 70 -0.08 6.81 7.37
C LYS A 70 -0.34 5.59 8.28
N LEU A 71 -0.31 4.38 7.73
CA LEU A 71 -0.40 3.17 8.53
C LEU A 71 0.81 3.04 9.46
N MET A 72 2.01 3.35 8.99
CA MET A 72 3.23 3.25 9.80
C MET A 72 3.29 4.29 10.92
N GLU A 73 2.74 5.49 10.72
CA GLU A 73 2.61 6.48 11.79
C GLU A 73 1.75 5.98 12.96
N THR A 74 0.74 5.15 12.68
CA THR A 74 -0.22 4.65 13.69
C THR A 74 0.09 3.24 14.19
N SER A 75 0.79 2.43 13.39
CA SER A 75 1.18 1.06 13.71
C SER A 75 2.55 0.74 13.10
N PRO A 76 3.63 1.30 13.66
CA PRO A 76 4.99 1.09 13.18
C PRO A 76 5.35 -0.40 13.15
N GLY A 77 5.93 -0.87 12.04
CA GLY A 77 6.41 -2.25 11.92
C GLY A 77 5.30 -3.31 11.93
N ILE A 78 4.07 -2.96 11.54
CA ILE A 78 2.99 -3.94 11.38
C ILE A 78 3.46 -5.08 10.48
N LYS A 79 3.16 -6.33 10.84
CA LYS A 79 3.63 -7.49 10.08
C LYS A 79 2.85 -7.71 8.79
N GLU A 80 1.53 -7.58 8.87
CA GLU A 80 0.63 -7.74 7.73
C GLU A 80 -0.55 -6.79 7.87
N TYR A 81 -1.04 -6.29 6.74
CA TYR A 81 -2.25 -5.48 6.71
C TYR A 81 -2.98 -5.68 5.39
N TYR A 82 -4.32 -5.71 5.47
CA TYR A 82 -5.21 -5.90 4.34
C TYR A 82 -6.20 -4.75 4.31
N TRP A 83 -6.36 -4.15 3.13
CA TRP A 83 -7.32 -3.11 2.87
C TRP A 83 -8.17 -3.50 1.67
N LEU A 84 -9.48 -3.41 1.84
CA LEU A 84 -10.45 -3.66 0.80
C LEU A 84 -11.37 -2.44 0.72
N HIS A 85 -11.38 -1.78 -0.43
CA HIS A 85 -12.38 -0.77 -0.72
C HIS A 85 -13.73 -1.46 -0.95
N THR A 86 -14.64 -1.27 -0.01
CA THR A 86 -16.02 -1.73 -0.17
C THR A 86 -16.88 -0.54 -0.62
N THR A 87 -17.50 -0.65 -1.79
CA THR A 87 -18.53 0.32 -2.25
C THR A 87 -19.92 -0.03 -1.71
N LYS A 88 -20.06 -1.17 -1.04
CA LYS A 88 -21.30 -1.53 -0.36
C LYS A 88 -21.47 -0.62 0.85
N LYS A 89 -22.48 0.26 0.82
CA LYS A 89 -23.12 0.71 2.06
C LYS A 89 -23.46 -0.54 2.85
N VAL A 90 -22.72 -0.78 3.94
CA VAL A 90 -23.04 -1.85 4.87
C VAL A 90 -24.35 -1.42 5.53
N GLY A 91 -25.47 -1.89 4.97
CA GLY A 91 -26.74 -1.85 5.69
C GLY A 91 -26.59 -2.66 6.98
N PRO A 92 -27.36 -2.35 8.03
CA PRO A 92 -27.24 -3.06 9.30
C PRO A 92 -27.34 -4.56 9.03
N LEU A 93 -26.42 -5.32 9.61
CA LEU A 93 -26.51 -6.77 9.68
C LEU A 93 -27.86 -7.07 10.34
N LYS A 94 -28.78 -7.65 9.57
CA LYS A 94 -30.01 -8.18 10.14
C LYS A 94 -29.64 -9.51 10.78
N ASP A 95 -29.88 -9.59 12.08
CA ASP A 95 -29.81 -10.81 12.89
C ASP A 95 -30.69 -11.93 12.31
#